data_AF-A0AAD7S471-F1
#
_entry.id   AF-A0AAD7S471-F1
#
_cell.length_a   1.000
_cell.length_b   1.000
_cell.length_c   1.000
_cell.angle_alpha   90.00
_cell.angle_beta   90.00
_cell.angle_gamma   90.00
#
_symmetry.space_group_name_H-M   'P 1'
#
loop_
_entity.id
_entity.type
_entity.pdbx_description
1 polymer ?
#
loop_
_entity_poly.entity_id
_entity_poly.type
_entity_poly.pdbx_seq_one_letter_code
_entity_poly.pdbx_strand_id
1 'polypeptide(L)'
;MEANSTTSHDAPNTGDLTTRGQRDIADLIIMQQKLALRPAREIAVFNGEPLTYQSFIRAFECLVEDKTSSSQDRLYFLEQYTSDQPRDLVRSCLNMDARQGYAEAKWLLKIFFGNEVKVTNAYLEKALSWTAIKADDGKALQAYALYLRGCYNAMQDLEYLKELDIPSNLRLMTSKLPYKL
;
A
#
# COMPACT_ATOMS: atom_id res chain seq x y z
N MET A 1 -21.91 -79.55 20.13
CA MET A 1 -20.50 -79.13 19.95
C MET A 1 -20.23 -79.38 18.47
N GLU A 2 -19.88 -78.42 17.63
CA GLU A 2 -19.09 -77.21 17.85
C GLU A 2 -19.66 -76.00 17.11
N ALA A 3 -19.29 -74.83 17.63
CA ALA A 3 -19.58 -73.51 17.12
C ALA A 3 -18.79 -73.21 15.85
N ASN A 4 -19.31 -72.29 15.02
CA ASN A 4 -18.40 -71.39 14.31
C ASN A 4 -19.02 -70.00 14.17
N SER A 5 -18.40 -69.07 14.90
CA SER A 5 -18.55 -67.63 14.80
C SER A 5 -17.56 -67.08 13.77
N THR A 6 -17.68 -65.78 13.47
CA THR A 6 -16.70 -64.88 12.80
C THR A 6 -16.71 -64.98 11.26
N THR A 7 -16.77 -63.89 10.47
CA THR A 7 -16.26 -62.53 10.67
C THR A 7 -17.00 -61.54 9.73
N SER A 8 -17.45 -60.41 10.28
CA SER A 8 -17.87 -59.22 9.53
C SER A 8 -16.65 -58.61 8.83
N HIS A 9 -16.66 -58.53 7.50
CA HIS A 9 -15.61 -57.89 6.73
C HIS A 9 -16.03 -56.43 6.46
N ASP A 10 -15.53 -55.51 7.28
CA ASP A 10 -15.67 -54.06 7.10
C ASP A 10 -14.92 -53.62 5.84
N ALA A 11 -15.67 -53.34 4.76
CA ALA A 11 -15.17 -52.62 3.61
C ALA A 11 -15.00 -51.13 3.98
N PRO A 12 -13.90 -50.46 3.56
CA PRO A 12 -13.68 -49.05 3.88
C PRO A 12 -14.79 -48.20 3.24
N ASN A 13 -15.47 -47.43 4.10
CA ASN A 13 -16.61 -46.58 3.78
C ASN A 13 -16.23 -45.52 2.72
N THR A 14 -16.46 -45.84 1.46
CA THR A 14 -16.19 -44.98 0.29
C THR A 14 -17.02 -43.68 0.34
N GLY A 15 -18.10 -43.66 1.13
CA GLY A 15 -18.92 -42.48 1.39
C GLY A 15 -18.23 -41.41 2.24
N ASP A 16 -17.29 -41.78 3.12
CA ASP A 16 -16.61 -40.84 4.03
C ASP A 16 -15.52 -40.03 3.31
N LEU A 17 -14.76 -40.68 2.40
CA LEU A 17 -13.78 -40.02 1.54
C LEU A 17 -14.42 -39.01 0.58
N THR A 18 -15.58 -39.36 0.02
CA THR A 18 -16.31 -38.50 -0.94
C THR A 18 -16.94 -37.29 -0.25
N THR A 19 -17.53 -37.47 0.94
CA THR A 19 -18.08 -36.36 1.73
C THR A 19 -17.00 -35.46 2.34
N ARG A 20 -15.78 -35.98 2.55
CA ARG A 20 -14.64 -35.16 2.98
C ARG A 20 -14.14 -34.26 1.85
N GLY A 21 -13.88 -34.82 0.68
CA GLY A 21 -13.45 -34.03 -0.49
C GLY A 21 -14.47 -32.97 -0.92
N GLN A 22 -15.78 -33.27 -0.80
CA GLN A 22 -16.84 -32.29 -1.06
C GLN A 22 -16.85 -31.14 -0.05
N ARG A 23 -16.59 -31.41 1.24
CA ARG A 23 -16.47 -30.37 2.27
C ARG A 23 -15.26 -29.47 2.02
N ASP A 24 -14.12 -30.06 1.67
CA ASP A 24 -12.88 -29.31 1.39
C ASP A 24 -13.06 -28.34 0.19
N ILE A 25 -13.78 -28.76 -0.86
CA ILE A 25 -14.10 -27.91 -2.01
C ILE A 25 -15.09 -26.80 -1.62
N ALA A 26 -16.14 -27.14 -0.85
CA ALA A 26 -17.11 -26.16 -0.39
C ALA A 26 -16.44 -25.09 0.47
N ASP A 27 -15.55 -25.48 1.37
CA ASP A 27 -14.77 -24.57 2.21
C ASP A 27 -13.86 -23.67 1.36
N LEU A 28 -13.22 -24.22 0.32
CA LEU A 28 -12.41 -23.43 -0.61
C LEU A 28 -13.25 -22.40 -1.39
N ILE A 29 -14.44 -22.78 -1.86
CA ILE A 29 -15.36 -21.86 -2.56
C ILE A 29 -15.84 -20.76 -1.61
N ILE A 30 -16.23 -21.12 -0.39
CA ILE A 30 -16.65 -20.15 0.64
C ILE A 30 -15.49 -19.20 0.96
N MET A 31 -14.26 -19.70 1.06
CA MET A 31 -13.08 -18.87 1.28
C MET A 31 -12.85 -17.91 0.10
N GLN A 32 -12.95 -18.39 -1.14
CA GLN A 32 -12.81 -17.54 -2.33
C GLN A 32 -13.92 -16.48 -2.42
N GLN A 33 -15.17 -16.85 -2.11
CA GLN A 33 -16.30 -15.92 -2.09
C GLN A 33 -16.11 -14.84 -1.01
N LYS A 34 -15.64 -15.20 0.18
CA LYS A 34 -15.30 -14.24 1.24
C LYS A 34 -14.18 -13.28 0.82
N LEU A 35 -13.22 -13.72 -0.01
CA LEU A 35 -12.20 -12.83 -0.57
C LEU A 35 -12.79 -11.89 -1.63
N ALA A 36 -13.67 -12.40 -2.50
CA ALA A 36 -14.33 -11.62 -3.56
C ALA A 36 -15.30 -10.57 -3.01
N LEU A 37 -15.95 -10.83 -1.86
CA LEU A 37 -16.87 -9.90 -1.19
C LEU A 37 -16.16 -8.82 -0.36
N ARG A 38 -14.83 -8.82 -0.27
CA ARG A 38 -14.11 -7.74 0.43
C ARG A 38 -14.30 -6.43 -0.33
N PRO A 39 -14.47 -5.29 0.37
CA PRO A 39 -14.44 -3.98 -0.28
C PRO A 39 -13.19 -3.88 -1.15
N ALA A 40 -13.38 -3.52 -2.42
CA ALA A 40 -12.27 -3.34 -3.35
C ALA A 40 -11.35 -2.27 -2.78
N ARG A 41 -10.07 -2.62 -2.60
CA ARG A 41 -9.06 -1.61 -2.28
C ARG A 41 -8.70 -0.94 -3.59
N GLU A 42 -9.02 0.35 -3.70
CA GLU A 42 -8.70 1.14 -4.89
C GLU A 42 -7.27 1.68 -4.80
N ILE A 43 -6.54 1.59 -5.91
CA ILE A 43 -5.27 2.27 -6.08
C ILE A 43 -5.58 3.67 -6.60
N ALA A 44 -5.20 4.69 -5.85
CA ALA A 44 -5.27 6.06 -6.31
C ALA A 44 -4.29 6.27 -7.49
N VAL A 45 -4.72 7.00 -8.52
CA VAL A 45 -3.84 7.37 -9.64
C VAL A 45 -2.76 8.32 -9.15
N PHE A 46 -1.50 7.98 -9.44
CA PHE A 46 -0.35 8.77 -9.03
C PHE A 46 0.01 9.82 -10.07
N ASN A 47 0.07 11.08 -9.64
CA ASN A 47 0.35 12.24 -10.50
C ASN A 47 1.76 12.85 -10.27
N GLY A 48 2.57 12.24 -9.40
CA GLY A 48 3.94 12.69 -9.13
C GLY A 48 4.11 13.40 -7.80
N GLU A 49 3.02 13.63 -7.04
CA GLU A 49 3.07 14.27 -5.73
C GLU A 49 3.91 13.46 -4.71
N PRO A 50 5.07 13.96 -4.25
CA PRO A 50 6.00 13.19 -3.42
C PRO A 50 5.37 12.65 -2.12
N LEU A 51 4.45 13.42 -1.52
CA LEU A 51 3.74 13.02 -0.29
C LEU A 51 2.85 11.80 -0.46
N THR A 52 2.43 11.51 -1.70
CA THR A 52 1.54 10.39 -2.04
C THR A 52 2.29 9.20 -2.64
N TYR A 53 3.58 9.35 -2.94
CA TYR A 53 4.38 8.31 -3.58
C TYR A 53 4.40 7.01 -2.76
N GLN A 54 4.65 7.11 -1.45
CA GLN A 54 4.78 5.93 -0.58
C GLN A 54 3.47 5.15 -0.45
N SER A 55 2.34 5.84 -0.33
CA SER A 55 1.03 5.18 -0.28
C SER A 55 0.69 4.55 -1.62
N PHE A 56 0.99 5.23 -2.74
CA PHE A 56 0.80 4.70 -4.08
C PHE A 56 1.60 3.42 -4.32
N ILE A 57 2.93 3.45 -4.13
CA ILE A 57 3.78 2.31 -4.48
C ILE A 57 3.46 1.08 -3.62
N ARG A 58 3.19 1.26 -2.32
CA ARG A 58 2.77 0.17 -1.43
C ARG A 58 1.42 -0.43 -1.83
N ALA A 59 0.46 0.42 -2.21
CA ALA A 59 -0.83 -0.05 -2.69
C ALA A 59 -0.68 -0.83 -4.01
N PHE A 60 0.14 -0.32 -4.94
CA PHE A 60 0.41 -0.95 -6.21
C PHE A 60 1.08 -2.32 -6.04
N GLU A 61 2.13 -2.40 -5.21
CA GLU A 61 2.85 -3.64 -4.94
C GLU A 61 1.91 -4.71 -4.35
N CYS A 62 1.14 -4.35 -3.32
CA CYS A 62 0.24 -5.28 -2.64
C CYS A 62 -0.96 -5.73 -3.49
N LEU A 63 -1.50 -4.84 -4.33
CA LEU A 63 -2.76 -5.10 -5.03
C LEU A 63 -2.57 -5.59 -6.46
N VAL A 64 -1.46 -5.22 -7.11
CA VAL A 64 -1.17 -5.57 -8.51
C VAL A 64 0.07 -6.47 -8.58
N GLU A 65 1.22 -6.04 -8.05
CA GLU A 65 2.47 -6.77 -8.24
C GLU A 65 2.41 -8.19 -7.63
N ASP A 66 1.95 -8.30 -6.39
CA ASP A 66 1.84 -9.59 -5.67
C ASP A 66 0.86 -10.57 -6.33
N LYS A 67 -0.09 -10.07 -7.11
CA LYS A 67 -1.16 -10.87 -7.72
C LYS A 67 -0.97 -11.13 -9.21
N THR A 68 0.00 -10.49 -9.83
CA THR A 68 0.24 -10.55 -11.28
C THR A 68 1.59 -11.19 -11.51
N SER A 69 1.66 -12.31 -12.23
CA SER A 69 2.94 -12.99 -12.53
C SER A 69 3.65 -12.40 -13.75
N SER A 70 2.90 -11.85 -14.70
CA SER A 70 3.41 -11.25 -15.94
C SER A 70 4.01 -9.87 -15.68
N SER A 71 5.30 -9.70 -15.97
CA SER A 71 5.96 -8.38 -15.89
C SER A 71 5.38 -7.38 -16.89
N GLN A 72 4.88 -7.86 -18.05
CA GLN A 72 4.24 -7.02 -19.05
C GLN A 72 2.94 -6.43 -18.51
N ASP A 73 2.10 -7.26 -17.88
CA ASP A 73 0.84 -6.81 -17.30
C ASP A 73 1.08 -5.85 -16.14
N ARG A 74 2.07 -6.14 -15.27
CA ARG A 74 2.50 -5.21 -14.21
C ARG A 74 2.90 -3.86 -14.78
N LEU A 75 3.63 -3.82 -15.89
CA LEU A 75 4.05 -2.57 -16.53
C LEU A 75 2.85 -1.80 -17.12
N TYR A 76 1.91 -2.48 -17.78
CA TYR A 76 0.68 -1.84 -18.27
C TYR A 76 -0.21 -1.32 -17.14
N PHE A 77 -0.37 -2.07 -16.05
CA PHE A 77 -1.08 -1.57 -14.87
C PHE A 77 -0.37 -0.36 -14.25
N LEU A 78 0.96 -0.37 -14.23
CA LEU A 78 1.72 0.77 -13.72
C LEU A 78 1.48 2.03 -14.57
N GLU A 79 1.38 1.90 -15.90
CA GLU A 79 0.97 2.99 -16.79
C GLU A 79 -0.45 3.47 -16.48
N GLN A 80 -1.39 2.54 -16.27
CA GLN A 80 -2.80 2.86 -15.98
C GLN A 80 -2.96 3.64 -14.68
N TYR A 81 -2.23 3.26 -13.63
CA TYR A 81 -2.31 3.88 -12.31
C TYR A 81 -1.36 5.06 -12.11
N THR A 82 -0.68 5.51 -13.16
CA THR A 82 0.08 6.76 -13.18
C THR A 82 -0.60 7.79 -14.08
N SER A 83 -0.28 9.07 -13.92
CA SER A 83 -0.76 10.19 -14.75
C SER A 83 0.37 11.19 -14.96
N ASP A 84 0.19 12.11 -15.90
CA ASP A 84 1.15 13.19 -16.21
C ASP A 84 2.59 12.68 -16.38
N GLN A 85 3.57 13.37 -15.77
CA GLN A 85 5.00 13.03 -15.88
C GLN A 85 5.32 11.59 -15.43
N PRO A 86 4.80 11.06 -14.30
CA PRO A 86 4.96 9.65 -13.96
C PRO A 86 4.52 8.69 -15.07
N ARG A 87 3.41 8.97 -15.76
CA ARG A 87 2.92 8.09 -16.84
C ARG A 87 3.85 8.13 -18.04
N ASP A 88 4.30 9.31 -18.45
CA ASP A 88 5.23 9.45 -19.57
C ASP A 88 6.55 8.72 -19.30
N LEU A 89 7.03 8.78 -18.06
CA LEU A 89 8.18 8.02 -17.60
C LEU A 89 7.94 6.51 -17.71
N VAL A 90 6.81 5.99 -17.25
CA VAL A 90 6.48 4.55 -17.37
C VAL A 90 6.37 4.13 -18.83
N ARG A 91 5.76 4.97 -19.68
CA ARG A 91 5.63 4.71 -21.12
C ARG A 91 6.97 4.58 -21.83
N SER A 92 7.98 5.32 -21.38
CA SER A 92 9.33 5.22 -21.94
C SER A 92 9.93 3.82 -21.80
N CYS A 93 9.46 3.04 -20.82
CA CYS A 93 9.91 1.67 -20.55
C CYS A 93 9.12 0.59 -21.31
N LEU A 94 8.02 0.93 -22.00
CA LEU A 94 7.14 -0.06 -22.66
C LEU A 94 7.79 -0.79 -23.85
N ASN A 95 8.81 -0.18 -24.47
CA ASN A 95 9.53 -0.78 -25.59
C ASN A 95 10.69 -1.69 -25.16
N MET A 96 10.95 -1.80 -23.86
CA MET A 96 11.98 -2.68 -23.31
C MET A 96 11.46 -4.11 -23.17
N ASP A 97 12.37 -5.06 -22.87
CA ASP A 97 11.94 -6.37 -22.38
C ASP A 97 11.04 -6.22 -21.15
N ALA A 98 9.98 -7.02 -21.04
CA ALA A 98 8.95 -6.86 -20.02
C ALA A 98 9.50 -6.85 -18.58
N ARG A 99 10.49 -7.71 -18.27
CA ARG A 99 11.09 -7.77 -16.92
C ARG A 99 11.95 -6.55 -16.66
N GLN A 100 12.76 -6.17 -17.64
CA GLN A 100 13.64 -5.01 -17.54
C GLN A 100 12.85 -3.71 -17.49
N GLY A 101 11.87 -3.53 -18.38
CA GLY A 101 11.02 -2.35 -18.46
C GLY A 101 10.21 -2.12 -17.19
N TYR A 102 9.68 -3.18 -16.57
CA TYR A 102 9.01 -3.05 -15.28
C TYR A 102 9.96 -2.61 -14.16
N ALA A 103 11.14 -3.24 -14.06
CA ALA A 103 12.13 -2.90 -13.04
C ALA A 103 12.63 -1.46 -13.22
N GLU A 104 12.91 -1.06 -14.46
CA GLU A 104 13.35 0.29 -14.83
C GLU A 104 12.27 1.33 -14.50
N ALA A 105 11.01 1.07 -14.87
CA ALA A 105 9.89 1.98 -14.57
C ALA A 105 9.74 2.22 -13.06
N LYS A 106 9.78 1.17 -12.24
CA LYS A 106 9.75 1.31 -10.77
C LYS A 106 10.94 2.09 -10.25
N TRP A 107 12.13 1.81 -10.76
CA TRP A 107 13.35 2.51 -10.32
C TRP A 107 13.29 4.00 -10.67
N LEU A 108 12.92 4.34 -11.90
CA LEU A 108 12.75 5.71 -12.36
C LEU A 108 11.68 6.45 -11.54
N LEU A 109 10.52 5.83 -11.27
CA LEU A 109 9.50 6.43 -10.40
C LEU A 109 10.05 6.73 -8.99
N LYS A 110 10.84 5.82 -8.42
CA LYS A 110 11.50 6.04 -7.13
C LYS A 110 12.50 7.19 -7.19
N ILE A 111 13.33 7.29 -8.21
CA ILE A 111 14.35 8.34 -8.31
C ILE A 111 13.72 9.72 -8.53
N PHE A 112 12.70 9.82 -9.39
CA PHE A 112 12.13 11.10 -9.78
C PHE A 112 11.09 11.62 -8.80
N PHE A 113 10.28 10.75 -8.19
CA PHE A 113 9.15 11.17 -7.34
C PHE A 113 9.20 10.60 -5.93
N GLY A 114 9.84 9.44 -5.74
CA GLY A 114 9.92 8.74 -4.47
C GLY A 114 11.23 8.88 -3.70
N ASN A 115 12.12 9.78 -4.13
CA ASN A 115 13.43 9.93 -3.52
C ASN A 115 13.25 10.44 -2.08
N GLU A 116 13.95 9.83 -1.13
CA GLU A 116 13.78 10.10 0.30
C GLU A 116 13.99 11.58 0.64
N VAL A 117 14.96 12.25 0.01
CA VAL A 117 15.19 13.69 0.19
C VAL A 117 14.03 14.51 -0.36
N LYS A 118 13.53 14.18 -1.54
CA LYS A 118 12.36 14.89 -2.14
C LYS A 118 11.11 14.72 -1.29
N VAL A 119 10.83 13.51 -0.84
CA VAL A 119 9.68 13.21 0.02
C VAL A 119 9.82 13.94 1.35
N THR A 120 11.01 13.89 1.97
CA THR A 120 11.33 14.60 3.21
C THR A 120 11.13 16.11 3.09
N ASN A 121 11.67 16.71 2.04
CA ASN A 121 11.52 18.14 1.77
C ASN A 121 10.06 18.52 1.54
N ALA A 122 9.28 17.71 0.81
CA ALA A 122 7.86 17.96 0.64
C ALA A 122 7.09 17.94 1.98
N TYR A 123 7.45 17.02 2.89
CA TYR A 123 6.87 17.01 4.24
C TYR A 123 7.24 18.27 5.04
N LEU A 124 8.50 18.70 4.96
CA LEU A 124 8.99 19.90 5.65
C LEU A 124 8.34 21.17 5.09
N GLU A 125 8.37 21.37 3.78
CA GLU A 125 7.76 22.51 3.11
C GLU A 125 6.27 22.61 3.43
N LYS A 126 5.56 21.49 3.42
CA LYS A 126 4.15 21.46 3.80
C LYS A 126 3.94 21.70 5.30
N ALA A 127 4.87 21.33 6.19
CA ALA A 127 4.77 21.68 7.61
C ALA A 127 4.98 23.19 7.83
N LEU A 128 5.95 23.77 7.12
CA LEU A 128 6.39 25.15 7.31
C LEU A 128 5.52 26.19 6.58
N SER A 129 4.84 25.79 5.50
CA SER A 129 3.97 26.66 4.70
C SER A 129 2.63 26.98 5.36
N TRP A 130 2.29 26.35 6.48
CA TRP A 130 1.07 26.69 7.22
C TRP A 130 1.10 28.15 7.67
N THR A 131 -0.02 28.84 7.51
CA THR A 131 -0.20 30.17 8.10
C THR A 131 -0.31 30.06 9.62
N ALA A 132 0.03 31.12 10.34
CA ALA A 132 -0.16 31.16 11.79
C ALA A 132 -1.65 30.89 12.12
N ILE A 133 -1.88 29.87 12.95
CA ILE A 133 -3.23 29.41 13.30
C ILE A 133 -3.78 30.34 14.38
N LYS A 134 -4.99 30.86 14.16
CA LYS A 134 -5.68 31.72 15.12
C LYS A 134 -6.25 30.90 16.28
N ALA A 135 -6.39 31.51 17.45
CA ALA A 135 -6.87 30.82 18.64
C ALA A 135 -8.33 30.33 18.53
N ASP A 136 -9.14 30.98 17.69
CA ASP A 136 -10.54 30.62 17.42
C ASP A 136 -10.70 29.61 16.27
N ASP A 137 -9.63 29.29 15.53
CA ASP A 137 -9.65 28.35 14.41
C ASP A 137 -9.29 26.93 14.83
N GLY A 138 -10.20 26.31 15.59
CA GLY A 138 -10.04 24.92 16.04
C GLY A 138 -9.91 23.91 14.90
N LYS A 139 -10.49 24.20 13.72
CA LYS A 139 -10.40 23.33 12.54
C LYS A 139 -8.99 23.32 11.96
N ALA A 140 -8.40 24.50 11.77
CA ALA A 140 -7.00 24.61 11.33
C ALA A 140 -6.05 23.95 12.35
N LEU A 141 -6.26 24.18 13.65
CA LEU A 141 -5.44 23.54 14.69
C LEU A 141 -5.50 22.01 14.61
N GLN A 142 -6.71 21.45 14.47
CA GLN A 142 -6.89 19.99 14.36
C GLN A 142 -6.22 19.44 13.09
N ALA A 143 -6.41 20.10 11.95
CA ALA A 143 -5.81 19.66 10.69
C ALA A 143 -4.27 19.72 10.73
N TYR A 144 -3.69 20.72 11.40
CA TYR A 144 -2.24 20.79 11.61
C TYR A 144 -1.74 19.67 12.52
N ALA A 145 -2.43 19.42 13.63
CA ALA A 145 -2.07 18.34 14.55
C ALA A 145 -2.12 16.96 13.87
N LEU A 146 -3.14 16.71 13.04
CA LEU A 146 -3.24 15.49 12.23
C LEU A 146 -2.10 15.39 11.22
N TYR A 147 -1.73 16.49 10.57
CA TYR A 147 -0.61 16.53 9.65
C TYR A 147 0.72 16.21 10.35
N LEU A 148 1.00 16.83 11.49
CA LEU A 148 2.19 16.56 12.30
C LEU A 148 2.25 15.11 12.78
N ARG A 149 1.11 14.53 13.18
CA ARG A 149 1.01 13.11 13.49
C ARG A 149 1.36 12.24 12.28
N GLY A 150 0.90 12.62 11.09
CA GLY A 150 1.25 11.98 9.83
C GLY A 150 2.76 12.00 9.57
N CYS A 151 3.41 13.16 9.76
CA CYS A 151 4.87 13.28 9.68
C CYS A 151 5.57 12.31 10.64
N TYR A 152 5.16 12.28 11.91
CA TYR A 152 5.73 11.38 12.91
C TYR A 152 5.61 9.90 12.52
N ASN A 153 4.45 9.49 11.99
CA ASN A 153 4.27 8.12 11.51
C ASN A 153 5.17 7.81 10.31
N ALA A 154 5.34 8.76 9.40
CA ALA A 154 6.23 8.61 8.24
C ALA A 154 7.72 8.53 8.63
N MET A 155 8.14 9.11 9.77
CA MET A 155 9.53 9.06 10.26
C MET A 155 9.98 7.65 10.64
N GLN A 156 9.04 6.74 10.92
CA GLN A 156 9.37 5.34 11.24
C GLN A 156 9.95 4.60 10.04
N ASP A 157 9.52 4.99 8.83
CA ASP A 157 9.90 4.34 7.58
C ASP A 157 10.90 5.18 6.74
N LEU A 158 11.01 6.49 7.01
CA LEU A 158 11.87 7.42 6.28
C LEU A 158 12.95 7.99 7.20
N GLU A 159 14.16 7.43 7.16
CA GLU A 159 15.26 7.82 8.07
C GLU A 159 15.63 9.32 7.96
N TYR A 160 15.57 9.88 6.75
CA TYR A 160 15.84 11.31 6.49
C TYR A 160 14.78 12.24 7.08
N LEU A 161 13.57 11.75 7.38
CA LEU A 161 12.50 12.56 7.94
C LEU A 161 12.77 12.98 9.41
N LYS A 162 13.81 12.45 10.04
CA LYS A 162 14.33 12.92 11.33
C LYS A 162 14.79 14.39 11.30
N GLU A 163 15.02 14.98 10.12
CA GLU A 163 15.29 16.41 9.98
C GLU A 163 14.16 17.31 10.52
N LEU A 164 12.91 16.82 10.55
CA LEU A 164 11.79 17.55 11.16
C LEU A 164 11.94 17.72 12.68
N ASP A 165 12.71 16.86 13.35
CA ASP A 165 12.97 16.91 14.80
C ASP A 165 14.15 17.85 15.16
N ILE A 166 14.74 18.51 14.16
CA ILE A 166 15.79 19.51 14.39
C ILE A 166 15.19 20.71 15.14
N PRO A 167 15.84 21.24 16.19
CA PRO A 167 15.30 22.32 17.02
C PRO A 167 14.82 23.56 16.24
N SER A 168 15.51 23.91 15.14
CA SER A 168 15.13 25.00 14.25
C SER A 168 13.79 24.76 13.57
N ASN A 169 13.57 23.54 13.05
CA ASN A 169 12.32 23.14 12.40
C ASN A 169 11.18 23.06 13.42
N LEU A 170 11.42 22.45 14.59
CA LEU A 170 10.47 22.42 15.70
C LEU A 170 10.05 23.83 16.14
N ARG A 171 10.99 24.77 16.22
CA ARG A 171 10.68 26.17 16.57
C ARG A 171 9.80 26.84 15.52
N LEU A 172 10.07 26.61 14.24
CA LEU A 172 9.22 27.15 13.16
C LEU A 172 7.84 26.50 13.16
N MET A 173 7.76 25.19 13.39
CA MET A 173 6.50 24.45 13.45
C MET A 173 5.65 24.87 14.66
N THR A 174 6.27 25.11 15.81
CA THR A 174 5.58 25.62 17.01
C THR A 174 5.14 27.08 16.86
N SER A 175 5.86 27.89 16.07
CA SER A 175 5.43 29.26 15.75
C SER A 175 4.10 29.34 14.97
N LYS A 176 3.64 28.21 14.40
CA LYS A 176 2.33 28.12 13.73
C LYS A 176 1.17 27.97 14.70
N LEU A 177 1.43 27.54 15.93
CA LEU A 177 0.41 27.31 16.94
C LEU A 177 -0.09 28.63 17.54
N PRO A 178 -1.35 28.71 17.98
CA PRO A 178 -1.86 29.88 18.67
C PRO A 178 -1.10 30.08 19.99
N TYR A 179 -0.69 31.32 20.25
CA TYR A 179 0.07 31.71 21.45
C TYR A 179 -0.72 31.61 22.77
N LYS A 180 -2.03 31.36 22.69
CA LYS A 180 -2.94 31.20 23.82
C LYS A 180 -3.91 30.06 23.49
N LEU A 181 -3.76 28.95 24.21
CA LEU A 181 -4.80 27.93 24.36
C LEU A 181 -5.73 28.36 25.51
#